data_AF-A0A9P6QP15-F1
#
_entry.id   AF-A0A9P6QP15-F1
#
_cell.length_a   1.000
_cell.length_b   1.000
_cell.length_c   1.000
_cell.angle_alpha   90.00
_cell.angle_beta   90.00
_cell.angle_gamma   90.00
#
_symmetry.space_group_name_H-M   'P 1'
#
loop_
_entity.id
_entity.type
_entity.pdbx_description
1 polymer ?
#
loop_
_entity_poly.entity_id
_entity_poly.type
_entity_poly.pdbx_seq_one_letter_code
_entity_poly.pdbx_strand_id
1 'polypeptide(L)'
;MVLEFDGQIAAVLYTQRIDSIEALRSIGYAEVGRLCQPEGRYVQLLGLFVAPEMYGRGFSDALIDLMLVYGSLLDGVEAIVGVTRCAHYSQYQAECSLDQYIELRDEQGQWVDPMLHFHASHGAVIREVLPGFRPGDTDNEGAGVLIEYCLRSEQKTVVETADPQAVCTDTTRVVNQVEPIVRSAVIEVLGSQRSTAYDPQAPLMEMGLSSLELLELRRKLSIRLGQPLPSTFFFSYGTSEAIIGYFMAQVAVQPASASDGLRQESTRQDQAVAIIGMACRLPEGVNTPAQFWQELLAARDGVGALPAHRQVL
;
A
#
# COMPACT_ATOMS: atom_id res chain seq x y z
N MET A 1 9.65 9.17 6.18
CA MET A 1 8.47 9.26 7.09
C MET A 1 8.80 8.57 8.39
N VAL A 2 8.36 9.13 9.52
CA VAL A 2 8.56 8.55 10.86
C VAL A 2 7.20 8.37 11.51
N LEU A 3 6.96 7.19 12.07
CA LEU A 3 5.76 6.86 12.84
C LEU A 3 6.16 6.77 14.31
N GLU A 4 5.55 7.63 15.12
CA GLU A 4 5.72 7.65 16.57
C GLU A 4 4.50 6.98 17.22
N PHE A 5 4.74 6.12 18.22
CA PHE A 5 3.71 5.48 19.01
C PHE A 5 4.12 5.54 20.48
N ASP A 6 3.23 6.04 21.35
CA ASP A 6 3.49 6.22 22.79
C ASP A 6 4.80 6.98 23.12
N GLY A 7 5.13 8.02 22.36
CA GLY A 7 6.32 8.83 22.60
C GLY A 7 7.63 8.23 22.07
N GLN A 8 7.56 7.11 21.34
CA GLN A 8 8.72 6.39 20.82
C GLN A 8 8.62 6.21 19.30
N ILE A 9 9.77 6.23 18.62
CA ILE A 9 9.83 5.94 17.18
C ILE A 9 9.52 4.44 17.00
N ALA A 10 8.35 4.15 16.45
CA ALA A 10 7.87 2.80 16.25
C ALA A 10 8.17 2.26 14.85
N ALA A 11 8.18 3.13 13.83
CA ALA A 11 8.55 2.74 12.48
C ALA A 11 9.10 3.91 11.66
N VAL A 12 9.94 3.60 10.66
CA VAL A 12 10.53 4.58 9.75
C VAL A 12 10.51 4.05 8.32
N LEU A 13 10.15 4.91 7.38
CA LEU A 13 10.25 4.68 5.94
C LEU A 13 11.20 5.70 5.32
N TYR A 14 12.26 5.22 4.68
CA TYR A 14 13.25 6.03 3.97
C TYR A 14 12.98 6.01 2.47
N THR A 15 13.07 7.18 1.84
CA THR A 15 12.89 7.33 0.39
C THR A 15 13.89 8.31 -0.19
N GLN A 16 14.08 8.24 -1.51
CA GLN A 16 14.74 9.28 -2.31
C GLN A 16 13.99 9.46 -3.63
N ARG A 17 14.30 10.51 -4.39
CA ARG A 17 13.82 10.66 -5.77
C ARG A 17 14.92 10.23 -6.74
N ILE A 18 14.54 9.55 -7.82
CA ILE A 18 15.44 9.11 -8.90
C ILE A 18 14.81 9.40 -10.26
N ASP A 19 15.62 9.61 -11.30
CA ASP A 19 15.13 9.89 -12.65
C ASP A 19 14.85 8.64 -13.49
N SER A 20 15.51 7.52 -13.19
CA SER A 20 15.46 6.31 -14.02
C SER A 20 15.43 5.04 -13.18
N ILE A 21 14.44 4.20 -13.46
CA ILE A 21 14.34 2.84 -12.94
C ILE A 21 15.47 1.96 -13.50
N GLU A 22 15.89 2.20 -14.75
CA GLU A 22 16.94 1.42 -15.41
C GLU A 22 18.30 1.56 -14.72
N ALA A 23 18.55 2.69 -14.06
CA ALA A 23 19.75 2.89 -13.25
C ALA A 23 19.85 1.89 -12.08
N LEU A 24 18.72 1.37 -11.57
CA LEU A 24 18.71 0.36 -10.51
C LEU A 24 19.27 -1.00 -10.97
N ARG A 25 19.25 -1.29 -12.28
CA ARG A 25 19.74 -2.56 -12.84
C ARG A 25 21.25 -2.72 -12.83
N SER A 26 21.98 -1.62 -12.67
CA SER A 26 23.44 -1.60 -12.78
C SER A 26 24.14 -1.07 -11.53
N ILE A 27 23.38 -0.69 -10.48
CA ILE A 27 23.93 -0.13 -9.25
C ILE A 27 23.82 -1.11 -8.08
N GLY A 28 24.82 -1.10 -7.20
CA GLY A 28 24.77 -1.81 -5.94
C GLY A 28 24.10 -1.00 -4.82
N TYR A 29 23.64 -1.70 -3.79
CA TYR A 29 22.98 -1.17 -2.60
C TYR A 29 23.83 -0.11 -1.88
N ALA A 30 25.15 -0.30 -1.83
CA ALA A 30 26.07 0.66 -1.20
C ALA A 30 26.16 2.00 -1.97
N GLU A 31 25.88 1.99 -3.27
CA GLU A 31 26.00 3.17 -4.13
C GLU A 31 24.64 3.76 -4.53
N VAL A 32 23.52 3.10 -4.18
CA VAL A 32 22.16 3.47 -4.58
C VAL A 32 21.78 4.90 -4.23
N GLY A 33 22.34 5.45 -3.14
CA GLY A 33 22.15 6.84 -2.73
C GLY A 33 22.67 7.87 -3.74
N ARG A 34 23.59 7.49 -4.64
CA ARG A 34 24.11 8.37 -5.70
C ARG A 34 23.08 8.64 -6.80
N LEU A 35 22.01 7.85 -6.89
CA LEU A 35 20.93 8.09 -7.85
C LEU A 35 19.99 9.22 -7.42
N CYS A 36 20.15 9.78 -6.22
CA CYS A 36 19.29 10.83 -5.71
C CYS A 36 19.27 12.04 -6.66
N GLN A 37 18.11 12.29 -7.23
CA GLN A 37 17.79 13.45 -8.06
C GLN A 37 16.60 14.17 -7.43
N PRO A 38 16.76 15.40 -6.91
CA PRO A 38 15.68 16.11 -6.21
C PRO A 38 14.38 16.26 -7.03
N GLU A 39 14.49 16.32 -8.35
CA GLU A 39 13.36 16.41 -9.29
C GLU A 39 13.05 15.09 -10.02
N GLY A 40 13.55 13.97 -9.47
CA GLY A 40 13.39 12.63 -10.03
C GLY A 40 11.94 12.21 -10.27
N ARG A 41 11.65 11.63 -11.43
CA ARG A 41 10.29 11.18 -11.80
C ARG A 41 9.75 10.01 -10.97
N TYR A 42 10.63 9.33 -10.23
CA TYR A 42 10.27 8.18 -9.40
C TYR A 42 10.65 8.42 -7.95
N VAL A 43 9.78 8.01 -7.03
CA VAL A 43 10.14 7.91 -5.62
C VAL A 43 10.63 6.50 -5.34
N GLN A 44 11.88 6.36 -4.94
CA GLN A 44 12.45 5.08 -4.55
C GLN A 44 12.30 4.85 -3.04
N LEU A 45 11.70 3.72 -2.65
CA LEU A 45 11.73 3.18 -1.30
C LEU A 45 13.11 2.58 -1.02
N LEU A 46 13.80 3.10 0.00
CA LEU A 46 15.13 2.65 0.42
C LEU A 46 15.08 1.65 1.56
N GLY A 47 14.08 1.76 2.43
CA GLY A 47 13.88 0.82 3.52
C GLY A 47 12.72 1.20 4.41
N LEU A 48 11.99 0.19 4.86
CA LEU A 48 10.93 0.29 5.86
C LEU A 48 11.36 -0.54 7.06
N PHE A 49 11.37 0.09 8.23
CA PHE A 49 11.78 -0.56 9.47
C PHE A 49 10.72 -0.34 10.54
N VAL A 50 10.38 -1.40 11.26
CA VAL A 50 9.52 -1.34 12.45
C VAL A 50 10.37 -1.81 13.63
N ALA A 51 10.23 -1.17 14.78
CA ALA A 51 10.90 -1.62 16.00
C ALA A 51 10.42 -3.04 16.34
N PRO A 52 11.31 -4.00 16.70
CA PRO A 52 10.93 -5.39 16.94
C PRO A 52 9.80 -5.58 17.96
N GLU A 53 9.80 -4.76 19.01
CA GLU A 53 8.76 -4.71 20.05
C GLU A 53 7.38 -4.22 19.54
N MET A 54 7.34 -3.65 18.34
CA MET A 54 6.14 -3.11 17.69
C MET A 54 5.65 -3.96 16.50
N TYR A 55 6.26 -5.12 16.25
CA TYR A 55 5.81 -6.04 15.19
C TYR A 55 4.36 -6.49 15.39
N GLY A 56 3.67 -6.76 14.27
CA GLY A 56 2.28 -7.22 14.26
C GLY A 56 1.23 -6.12 14.47
N ARG A 57 1.63 -4.85 14.60
CA ARG A 57 0.72 -3.71 14.79
C ARG A 57 0.25 -3.03 13.49
N GLY A 58 0.63 -3.54 12.33
CA GLY A 58 0.25 -2.98 11.02
C GLY A 58 0.94 -1.65 10.66
N PHE A 59 2.04 -1.29 11.34
CA PHE A 59 2.75 -0.04 11.07
C PHE A 59 3.43 -0.01 9.70
N SER A 60 3.83 -1.16 9.16
CA SER A 60 4.36 -1.26 7.80
C SER A 60 3.31 -0.91 6.76
N ASP A 61 2.10 -1.46 6.92
CA ASP A 61 0.96 -1.22 6.05
C ASP A 61 0.59 0.27 6.05
N ALA A 62 0.47 0.86 7.25
CA ALA A 62 0.15 2.27 7.42
C ALA A 62 1.18 3.21 6.75
N LEU A 63 2.48 2.89 6.84
CA LEU A 63 3.53 3.69 6.21
C LEU A 63 3.54 3.57 4.69
N ILE A 64 3.31 2.36 4.14
CA ILE A 64 3.23 2.18 2.69
C ILE A 64 2.00 2.87 2.13
N ASP A 65 0.82 2.66 2.72
CA ASP A 65 -0.41 3.32 2.29
C ASP A 65 -0.27 4.85 2.29
N LEU A 66 0.30 5.41 3.36
CA LEU A 66 0.58 6.84 3.43
C LEU A 66 1.56 7.28 2.34
N MET A 67 2.60 6.50 2.06
CA MET A 67 3.55 6.80 1.00
C MET A 67 2.92 6.76 -0.39
N LEU A 68 2.00 5.82 -0.66
CA LEU A 68 1.27 5.77 -1.93
C LEU A 68 0.40 7.01 -2.11
N VAL A 69 -0.33 7.41 -1.06
CA VAL A 69 -1.13 8.64 -1.07
C VAL A 69 -0.23 9.85 -1.26
N TYR A 70 0.82 9.99 -0.46
CA TYR A 70 1.74 11.12 -0.52
C TYR A 70 2.43 11.22 -1.88
N GLY A 71 2.91 10.09 -2.43
CA GLY A 71 3.53 10.03 -3.74
C GLY A 71 2.59 10.45 -4.86
N SER A 72 1.30 10.12 -4.77
CA SER A 72 0.30 10.55 -5.75
C SER A 72 0.06 12.07 -5.77
N LEU A 73 0.40 12.76 -4.68
CA LEU A 73 0.28 14.21 -4.53
C LEU A 73 1.55 14.96 -4.90
N LEU A 74 2.67 14.26 -5.15
CA LEU A 74 3.91 14.89 -5.57
C LEU A 74 3.89 15.21 -7.07
N ASP A 75 4.14 16.47 -7.40
CA ASP A 75 4.25 16.90 -8.79
C ASP A 75 5.44 16.23 -9.49
N GLY A 76 5.20 15.81 -10.74
CA GLY A 76 6.23 15.15 -11.56
C GLY A 76 6.58 13.72 -11.16
N VAL A 77 5.93 13.15 -10.14
CA VAL A 77 6.12 11.73 -9.77
C VAL A 77 5.17 10.84 -10.56
N GLU A 78 5.73 9.77 -11.14
CA GLU A 78 5.02 8.84 -12.01
C GLU A 78 4.73 7.51 -11.34
N ALA A 79 5.68 7.02 -10.54
CA ALA A 79 5.56 5.79 -9.80
C ALA A 79 6.44 5.82 -8.54
N ILE A 80 6.10 4.94 -7.60
CA ILE A 80 6.99 4.59 -6.50
C ILE A 80 7.65 3.26 -6.85
N VAL A 81 8.95 3.16 -6.65
CA VAL A 81 9.72 1.94 -6.91
C VAL A 81 10.51 1.52 -5.69
N GLY A 82 10.95 0.27 -5.64
CA GLY A 82 11.82 -0.20 -4.58
C GLY A 82 12.61 -1.41 -5.06
N VAL A 83 13.72 -1.68 -4.39
CA VAL A 83 14.42 -2.96 -4.54
C VAL A 83 14.28 -3.71 -3.23
N THR A 84 13.34 -4.66 -3.21
CA THR A 84 13.04 -5.50 -2.05
C THR A 84 13.89 -6.77 -2.05
N ARG A 85 13.71 -7.61 -1.04
CA ARG A 85 14.36 -8.92 -0.91
C ARG A 85 13.31 -9.98 -0.62
N CYS A 86 13.61 -11.24 -0.95
CA CYS A 86 12.80 -12.36 -0.48
C CYS A 86 13.19 -12.70 0.96
N ALA A 87 12.20 -13.05 1.77
CA ALA A 87 12.41 -13.47 3.15
C ALA A 87 12.83 -14.94 3.23
N HIS A 88 12.29 -15.80 2.36
CA HIS A 88 12.42 -17.25 2.51
C HIS A 88 13.08 -17.96 1.33
N TYR A 89 13.68 -17.22 0.38
CA TYR A 89 14.29 -17.84 -0.80
C TYR A 89 15.39 -18.86 -0.47
N SER A 90 16.15 -18.65 0.61
CA SER A 90 17.20 -19.59 1.04
C SER A 90 16.69 -21.03 1.27
N GLN A 91 15.39 -21.21 1.51
CA GLN A 91 14.76 -22.53 1.66
C GLN A 91 14.45 -23.21 0.32
N TYR A 92 14.39 -22.44 -0.77
CA TYR A 92 13.99 -22.86 -2.12
C TYR A 92 15.15 -22.84 -3.14
N GLN A 93 16.34 -22.39 -2.73
CA GLN A 93 17.54 -22.31 -3.59
C GLN A 93 17.90 -23.64 -4.27
N ALA A 94 17.63 -24.78 -3.61
CA ALA A 94 17.88 -26.10 -4.18
C ALA A 94 16.84 -26.53 -5.24
N GLU A 95 15.66 -25.90 -5.23
CA GLU A 95 14.50 -26.29 -6.04
C GLU A 95 14.33 -25.41 -7.29
N CYS A 96 14.62 -24.12 -7.18
CA CYS A 96 14.37 -23.17 -8.25
C CYS A 96 15.29 -21.94 -8.20
N SER A 97 15.44 -21.26 -9.34
CA SER A 97 16.15 -19.98 -9.40
C SER A 97 15.32 -18.86 -8.75
N LEU A 98 15.97 -17.76 -8.37
CA LEU A 98 15.27 -16.62 -7.78
C LEU A 98 14.22 -16.04 -8.74
N ASP A 99 14.50 -15.98 -10.04
CA ASP A 99 13.53 -15.56 -11.06
C ASP A 99 12.26 -16.42 -11.05
N GLN A 100 12.41 -17.73 -10.90
CA GLN A 100 11.26 -18.65 -10.78
C GLN A 100 10.55 -18.47 -9.43
N TYR A 101 11.32 -18.26 -8.37
CA TYR A 101 10.80 -18.12 -7.01
C TYR A 101 9.89 -16.89 -6.86
N ILE A 102 10.25 -15.74 -7.44
CA ILE A 102 9.43 -14.51 -7.35
C ILE A 102 8.08 -14.62 -8.09
N GLU A 103 7.96 -15.59 -8.99
CA GLU A 103 6.74 -15.92 -9.72
C GLU A 103 5.87 -16.95 -9.01
N LEU A 104 6.38 -17.63 -7.97
CA LEU A 104 5.61 -18.64 -7.26
C LEU A 104 4.37 -18.05 -6.58
N ARG A 105 3.26 -18.74 -6.75
CA ARG A 105 2.00 -18.46 -6.09
C ARG A 105 1.51 -19.69 -5.34
N ASP A 106 0.83 -19.48 -4.22
CA ASP A 106 0.12 -20.52 -3.51
C ASP A 106 -1.20 -20.90 -4.21
N GLU A 107 -1.94 -21.85 -3.64
CA GLU A 107 -3.22 -22.32 -4.18
C GLU A 107 -4.29 -21.22 -4.28
N GLN A 108 -4.10 -20.11 -3.55
CA GLN A 108 -5.00 -18.95 -3.51
C GLN A 108 -4.54 -17.83 -4.46
N GLY A 109 -3.47 -18.07 -5.23
CA GLY A 109 -2.90 -17.10 -6.14
C GLY A 109 -2.07 -16.00 -5.46
N GLN A 110 -1.71 -16.17 -4.18
CA GLN A 110 -0.88 -15.22 -3.44
C GLN A 110 0.60 -15.57 -3.60
N TRP A 111 1.47 -14.57 -3.54
CA TRP A 111 2.91 -14.77 -3.57
C TRP A 111 3.34 -15.62 -2.38
N VAL A 112 4.11 -16.67 -2.66
CA VAL A 112 4.61 -17.58 -1.62
C VAL A 112 5.56 -16.85 -0.67
N ASP A 113 6.40 -15.95 -1.20
CA ASP A 113 7.28 -15.14 -0.37
C ASP A 113 6.51 -14.02 0.37
N PRO A 114 6.59 -13.95 1.72
CA PRO A 114 5.84 -12.95 2.48
C PRO A 114 6.20 -11.50 2.18
N MET A 115 7.45 -11.19 1.81
CA MET A 115 7.85 -9.81 1.48
C MET A 115 7.26 -9.40 0.13
N LEU A 116 7.29 -10.29 -0.85
CA LEU A 116 6.65 -10.04 -2.14
C LEU A 116 5.13 -9.95 -2.01
N HIS A 117 4.52 -10.83 -1.21
CA HIS A 117 3.10 -10.77 -0.88
C HIS A 117 2.72 -9.43 -0.25
N PHE A 118 3.50 -8.95 0.73
CA PHE A 118 3.29 -7.65 1.35
C PHE A 118 3.27 -6.51 0.31
N HIS A 119 4.25 -6.46 -0.60
CA HIS A 119 4.25 -5.40 -1.62
C HIS A 119 3.10 -5.55 -2.61
N ALA A 120 2.82 -6.77 -3.08
CA ALA A 120 1.75 -7.05 -4.03
C ALA A 120 0.35 -6.76 -3.46
N SER A 121 0.12 -7.02 -2.16
CA SER A 121 -1.16 -6.73 -1.50
C SER A 121 -1.46 -5.22 -1.43
N HIS A 122 -0.41 -4.39 -1.46
CA HIS A 122 -0.48 -2.93 -1.56
C HIS A 122 -0.46 -2.42 -3.02
N GLY A 123 -0.59 -3.32 -4.00
CA GLY A 123 -0.69 -2.97 -5.42
C GLY A 123 0.64 -2.81 -6.14
N ALA A 124 1.75 -3.27 -5.56
CA ALA A 124 3.00 -3.33 -6.30
C ALA A 124 2.93 -4.39 -7.39
N VAL A 125 3.52 -4.07 -8.54
CA VAL A 125 3.90 -5.06 -9.54
C VAL A 125 5.32 -5.52 -9.23
N ILE A 126 5.51 -6.83 -9.07
CA ILE A 126 6.83 -7.45 -8.97
C ILE A 126 7.39 -7.55 -10.40
N ARG A 127 8.53 -6.91 -10.66
CA ARG A 127 9.06 -6.73 -12.02
C ARG A 127 10.08 -7.78 -12.41
N GLU A 128 11.25 -7.75 -11.80
CA GLU A 128 12.40 -8.57 -12.19
C GLU A 128 13.40 -8.69 -11.04
N VAL A 129 14.27 -9.70 -11.12
CA VAL A 129 15.43 -9.84 -10.25
C VAL A 129 16.53 -8.88 -10.73
N LEU A 130 17.20 -8.23 -9.79
CA LEU A 130 18.36 -7.37 -10.00
C LEU A 130 19.61 -8.06 -9.42
N PRO A 131 20.40 -8.77 -10.25
CA PRO A 131 21.57 -9.50 -9.79
C PRO A 131 22.63 -8.57 -9.19
N GLY A 132 23.28 -9.01 -8.11
CA GLY A 132 24.39 -8.27 -7.49
C GLY A 132 23.99 -6.96 -6.81
N PHE A 133 22.70 -6.65 -6.69
CA PHE A 133 22.23 -5.44 -6.03
C PHE A 133 22.72 -5.36 -4.57
N ARG A 134 22.74 -6.47 -3.82
CA ARG A 134 23.20 -6.48 -2.42
C ARG A 134 24.15 -7.66 -2.19
N PRO A 135 25.44 -7.59 -2.56
CA PRO A 135 26.36 -8.74 -2.53
C PRO A 135 26.51 -9.45 -1.17
N GLY A 136 26.23 -8.77 -0.06
CA GLY A 136 26.25 -9.38 1.28
C GLY A 136 25.00 -10.19 1.65
N ASP A 137 23.95 -10.18 0.83
CA ASP A 137 22.69 -10.90 1.07
C ASP A 137 22.77 -12.32 0.48
N THR A 138 23.44 -13.24 1.18
CA THR A 138 23.64 -14.61 0.72
C THR A 138 22.32 -15.40 0.61
N ASP A 139 21.31 -15.04 1.40
CA ASP A 139 19.99 -15.68 1.34
C ASP A 139 19.26 -15.42 0.01
N ASN A 140 19.65 -14.34 -0.68
CA ASN A 140 19.10 -13.93 -1.97
C ASN A 140 20.18 -13.96 -3.08
N GLU A 141 21.28 -14.69 -2.88
CA GLU A 141 22.40 -14.78 -3.85
C GLU A 141 22.98 -13.41 -4.25
N GLY A 142 22.90 -12.45 -3.33
CA GLY A 142 23.33 -11.09 -3.54
C GLY A 142 22.42 -10.24 -4.44
N ALA A 143 21.27 -10.77 -4.85
CA ALA A 143 20.31 -10.09 -5.71
C ALA A 143 19.26 -9.29 -4.90
N GLY A 144 18.56 -8.40 -5.59
CA GLY A 144 17.35 -7.74 -5.12
C GLY A 144 16.19 -7.99 -6.08
N VAL A 145 14.98 -7.61 -5.69
CA VAL A 145 13.78 -7.75 -6.54
C VAL A 145 13.17 -6.37 -6.75
N LEU A 146 13.06 -5.95 -8.02
CA LEU A 146 12.45 -4.67 -8.37
C LEU A 146 10.93 -4.75 -8.20
N ILE A 147 10.39 -3.78 -7.47
CA ILE A 147 8.96 -3.58 -7.30
C ILE A 147 8.56 -2.18 -7.77
N GLU A 148 7.35 -2.06 -8.30
CA GLU A 148 6.82 -0.80 -8.80
C GLU A 148 5.35 -0.63 -8.43
N TYR A 149 5.02 0.52 -7.85
CA TYR A 149 3.66 0.98 -7.58
C TYR A 149 3.31 2.07 -8.59
N CYS A 150 2.41 1.75 -9.51
CA CYS A 150 1.91 2.71 -10.48
C CYS A 150 0.96 3.71 -9.80
N LEU A 151 1.37 4.98 -9.69
CA LEU A 151 0.58 6.02 -9.03
C LEU A 151 -0.46 6.64 -9.97
N ARG A 152 -0.17 6.61 -11.27
CA ARG A 152 -1.09 7.01 -12.32
C ARG A 152 -1.54 5.74 -13.03
N SER A 153 -2.81 5.41 -12.86
CA SER A 153 -3.50 4.57 -13.83
C SER A 153 -3.48 5.34 -15.16
N GLU A 154 -2.44 5.16 -15.98
CA GLU A 154 -2.70 5.13 -17.41
C GLU A 154 -3.66 3.94 -17.58
N GLN A 155 -4.95 4.24 -17.73
CA GLN A 155 -5.89 3.34 -18.37
C GLN A 155 -5.37 3.12 -19.79
N LYS A 156 -4.35 2.27 -19.93
CA LYS A 156 -4.00 1.69 -21.21
C LYS A 156 -5.03 0.60 -21.40
N THR A 157 -6.18 1.03 -21.89
CA THR A 157 -7.25 0.17 -22.39
C THR A 157 -6.64 -0.67 -23.51
N VAL A 158 -6.05 -1.81 -23.14
CA VAL A 158 -5.87 -2.90 -24.07
C VAL A 158 -7.27 -3.49 -24.20
N VAL A 159 -8.04 -2.92 -25.13
CA VAL A 159 -9.22 -3.57 -25.69
C VAL A 159 -8.69 -4.77 -26.46
N GLU A 160 -8.47 -5.89 -25.76
CA GLU A 160 -8.46 -7.18 -26.42
C GLU A 160 -9.88 -7.41 -26.94
N THR A 161 -9.95 -7.50 -28.27
CA THR A 161 -11.15 -7.72 -29.04
C THR A 161 -11.79 -9.06 -28.66
N ALA A 162 -12.75 -9.02 -27.73
CA ALA A 162 -13.70 -10.10 -27.51
C ALA A 162 -15.06 -9.67 -28.07
N ASP A 163 -15.40 -10.33 -29.17
CA ASP A 163 -16.67 -10.47 -29.88
C ASP A 163 -17.91 -9.74 -29.28
N PRO A 164 -18.41 -8.67 -29.92
CA PRO A 164 -19.57 -7.93 -29.43
C PRO A 164 -20.87 -8.55 -29.97
N GLN A 165 -21.29 -9.69 -29.42
CA GLN A 165 -22.65 -10.19 -29.66
C GLN A 165 -23.12 -11.20 -28.59
N ALA A 166 -23.52 -10.70 -27.42
CA ALA A 166 -24.61 -11.32 -26.63
C ALA A 166 -25.16 -10.38 -25.53
N VAL A 167 -26.29 -9.76 -25.85
CA VAL A 167 -27.48 -9.56 -25.00
C VAL A 167 -27.43 -8.49 -23.88
N CYS A 168 -28.06 -7.36 -24.19
CA CYS A 168 -28.80 -6.53 -23.23
C CYS A 168 -29.99 -7.29 -22.65
N THR A 169 -30.26 -7.22 -21.34
CA THR A 169 -31.54 -6.70 -20.79
C THR A 169 -31.57 -6.70 -19.26
N ASP A 170 -32.19 -5.63 -18.71
CA ASP A 170 -32.98 -5.59 -17.47
C ASP A 170 -32.36 -4.90 -16.23
N THR A 171 -32.36 -3.57 -16.24
CA THR A 171 -32.01 -2.68 -15.10
C THR A 171 -32.82 -2.99 -13.83
N THR A 172 -34.00 -3.62 -13.96
CA THR A 172 -34.86 -4.03 -12.83
C THR A 172 -34.28 -5.24 -12.07
N ARG A 173 -33.50 -6.10 -12.72
CA ARG A 173 -32.88 -7.28 -12.08
C ARG A 173 -31.64 -6.92 -11.26
N VAL A 174 -30.90 -5.88 -11.65
CA VAL A 174 -29.67 -5.44 -10.96
C VAL A 174 -30.01 -4.85 -9.58
N VAL A 175 -31.12 -4.11 -9.48
CA VAL A 175 -31.59 -3.49 -8.22
C VAL A 175 -31.92 -4.56 -7.17
N ASN A 176 -32.56 -5.66 -7.58
CA ASN A 176 -32.95 -6.75 -6.67
C ASN A 176 -31.81 -7.73 -6.33
N GLN A 177 -30.60 -7.55 -6.88
CA GLN A 177 -29.47 -8.47 -6.66
C GLN A 177 -28.37 -7.89 -5.76
N VAL A 178 -28.33 -6.57 -5.51
CA VAL A 178 -27.26 -5.98 -4.69
C VAL A 178 -27.33 -6.43 -3.23
N GLU A 179 -28.51 -6.38 -2.61
CA GLU A 179 -28.71 -6.84 -1.23
C GLU A 179 -28.26 -8.30 -1.01
N PRO A 180 -28.72 -9.30 -1.79
CA PRO A 180 -28.29 -10.68 -1.59
C PRO A 180 -26.79 -10.87 -1.86
N ILE A 181 -26.19 -10.11 -2.80
CA ILE A 181 -24.73 -10.16 -3.06
C ILE A 181 -23.93 -9.62 -1.87
N VAL A 182 -24.31 -8.45 -1.34
CA VAL A 182 -23.62 -7.83 -0.20
C VAL A 182 -23.75 -8.71 1.04
N ARG A 183 -24.97 -9.16 1.36
CA ARG A 183 -25.22 -10.05 2.48
C ARG A 183 -24.42 -11.36 2.38
N SER A 184 -24.41 -11.99 1.21
CA SER A 184 -23.64 -13.22 0.98
C SER A 184 -22.14 -12.99 1.17
N ALA A 185 -21.59 -11.88 0.66
CA ALA A 185 -20.17 -11.56 0.80
C ALA A 185 -19.78 -11.34 2.27
N VAL A 186 -20.60 -10.62 3.05
CA VAL A 186 -20.34 -10.37 4.48
C VAL A 186 -20.42 -11.68 5.28
N ILE A 187 -21.44 -12.51 5.04
CA ILE A 187 -21.60 -13.80 5.73
C ILE A 187 -20.44 -14.77 5.42
N GLU A 188 -19.98 -14.80 4.17
CA GLU A 188 -18.81 -15.62 3.78
C GLU A 188 -17.54 -15.21 4.53
N VAL A 189 -17.31 -13.91 4.68
CA VAL A 189 -16.13 -13.36 5.37
C VAL A 189 -16.23 -13.57 6.88
N LEU A 190 -17.42 -13.42 7.47
CA LEU A 190 -17.67 -13.75 8.87
C LEU A 190 -17.43 -15.23 9.18
N GLY A 191 -17.72 -16.11 8.22
CA GLY A 191 -17.63 -17.55 8.37
C GLY A 191 -18.79 -18.14 9.19
N SER A 192 -18.91 -19.47 9.15
CA SER A 192 -20.06 -20.22 9.69
C SER A 192 -20.26 -20.10 11.21
N GLN A 193 -19.23 -19.72 11.97
CA GLN A 193 -19.28 -19.59 13.42
C GLN A 193 -19.79 -18.22 13.90
N ARG A 194 -19.64 -17.16 13.08
CA ARG A 194 -20.00 -15.77 13.41
C ARG A 194 -21.18 -15.24 12.59
N SER A 195 -21.64 -16.00 11.58
CA SER A 195 -22.75 -15.61 10.70
C SER A 195 -24.10 -15.42 11.42
N THR A 196 -24.28 -16.02 12.59
CA THR A 196 -25.47 -15.83 13.45
C THR A 196 -25.54 -14.45 14.10
N ALA A 197 -24.43 -13.71 14.13
CA ALA A 197 -24.33 -12.33 14.61
C ALA A 197 -24.47 -11.28 13.49
N TYR A 198 -24.84 -11.70 12.27
CA TYR A 198 -25.04 -10.78 11.16
C TYR A 198 -26.23 -9.84 11.43
N ASP A 199 -25.95 -8.55 11.52
CA ASP A 199 -26.92 -7.46 11.57
C ASP A 199 -26.59 -6.46 10.44
N PRO A 200 -27.52 -6.20 9.50
CA PRO A 200 -27.27 -5.30 8.38
C PRO A 200 -27.03 -3.84 8.80
N GLN A 201 -27.45 -3.44 10.00
CA GLN A 201 -27.29 -2.08 10.53
C GLN A 201 -26.08 -1.94 11.46
N ALA A 202 -25.52 -3.05 11.94
CA ALA A 202 -24.34 -3.02 12.79
C ALA A 202 -23.07 -2.67 11.98
N PRO A 203 -22.13 -1.92 12.56
CA PRO A 203 -20.82 -1.71 11.96
C PRO A 203 -20.10 -3.05 11.72
N LEU A 204 -19.48 -3.19 10.54
CA LEU A 204 -18.77 -4.42 10.15
C LEU A 204 -17.70 -4.82 11.18
N MET A 205 -16.99 -3.84 11.73
CA MET A 205 -15.97 -4.07 12.77
C MET A 205 -16.57 -4.55 14.10
N GLU A 206 -17.77 -4.09 14.45
CA GLU A 206 -18.49 -4.54 15.66
C GLU A 206 -19.04 -5.97 15.50
N MET A 207 -19.34 -6.38 14.26
CA MET A 207 -19.65 -7.77 13.93
C MET A 207 -18.40 -8.68 13.93
N GLY A 208 -17.23 -8.14 14.25
CA GLY A 208 -15.98 -8.89 14.40
C GLY A 208 -15.22 -9.11 13.11
N LEU A 209 -15.45 -8.29 12.07
CA LEU A 209 -14.56 -8.23 10.91
C LEU A 209 -13.30 -7.42 11.27
N SER A 210 -12.15 -8.08 11.19
CA SER A 210 -10.82 -7.49 11.24
C SER A 210 -10.51 -6.68 9.97
N SER A 211 -9.45 -5.87 10.00
CA SER A 211 -9.01 -5.09 8.82
C SER A 211 -8.67 -5.95 7.61
N LEU A 212 -8.15 -7.17 7.82
CA LEU A 212 -7.87 -8.14 6.75
C LEU A 212 -9.17 -8.71 6.16
N GLU A 213 -10.16 -8.99 7.01
CA GLU A 213 -11.49 -9.44 6.58
C GLU A 213 -12.25 -8.34 5.83
N LEU A 214 -12.07 -7.08 6.21
CA LEU A 214 -12.57 -5.94 5.44
C LEU A 214 -11.91 -5.84 4.07
N LEU A 215 -10.59 -6.07 3.96
CA LEU A 215 -9.91 -6.09 2.67
C LEU A 215 -10.45 -7.20 1.74
N GLU A 216 -10.67 -8.39 2.28
CA GLU A 216 -11.26 -9.52 1.54
C GLU A 216 -12.72 -9.24 1.14
N LEU A 217 -13.49 -8.61 2.03
CA LEU A 217 -14.84 -8.15 1.73
C LEU A 217 -14.83 -7.11 0.59
N ARG A 218 -13.89 -6.15 0.60
CA ARG A 218 -13.71 -5.15 -0.48
C ARG A 218 -13.54 -5.84 -1.82
N ARG A 219 -12.60 -6.80 -1.86
CA ARG A 219 -12.24 -7.54 -3.06
C ARG A 219 -13.43 -8.34 -3.59
N LYS A 220 -14.13 -9.07 -2.72
CA LYS A 220 -15.34 -9.84 -3.08
C LYS A 220 -16.45 -8.96 -3.64
N LEU A 221 -16.73 -7.82 -2.99
CA LEU A 221 -17.74 -6.88 -3.48
C LEU A 221 -17.34 -6.27 -4.82
N SER A 222 -16.07 -5.88 -4.99
CA SER A 222 -15.59 -5.32 -6.26
C SER A 222 -15.70 -6.28 -7.43
N ILE A 223 -15.40 -7.56 -7.22
CA ILE A 223 -15.53 -8.61 -8.25
C ILE A 223 -17.00 -8.89 -8.57
N ARG A 224 -17.85 -9.10 -7.54
CA ARG A 224 -19.25 -9.50 -7.73
C ARG A 224 -20.13 -8.39 -8.29
N LEU A 225 -19.80 -7.13 -8.01
CA LEU A 225 -20.56 -5.96 -8.46
C LEU A 225 -19.87 -5.23 -9.62
N GLY A 226 -18.74 -5.75 -10.11
CA GLY A 226 -18.03 -5.23 -11.29
C GLY A 226 -17.50 -3.81 -11.15
N GLN A 227 -17.27 -3.34 -9.91
CA GLN A 227 -16.82 -1.97 -9.64
C GLN A 227 -15.65 -1.93 -8.64
N PRO A 228 -14.55 -1.21 -8.95
CA PRO A 228 -13.46 -1.04 -8.00
C PRO A 228 -13.91 -0.17 -6.83
N LEU A 229 -13.67 -0.64 -5.60
CA LEU A 229 -13.97 0.10 -4.37
C LEU A 229 -12.68 0.70 -3.78
N PRO A 230 -12.68 1.98 -3.38
CA PRO A 230 -11.50 2.60 -2.76
C PRO A 230 -11.15 1.91 -1.42
N SER A 231 -9.90 1.99 -0.99
CA SER A 231 -9.46 1.42 0.31
C SER A 231 -10.20 2.02 1.50
N THR A 232 -10.67 3.26 1.37
CA THR A 232 -11.46 3.96 2.38
C THR A 232 -12.95 3.62 2.36
N PHE A 233 -13.40 2.75 1.45
CA PHE A 233 -14.83 2.50 1.19
C PHE A 233 -15.63 2.16 2.46
N PHE A 234 -15.12 1.23 3.29
CA PHE A 234 -15.82 0.83 4.51
C PHE A 234 -15.75 1.85 5.65
N PHE A 235 -14.91 2.89 5.55
CA PHE A 235 -14.98 4.02 6.47
C PHE A 235 -16.17 4.92 6.16
N SER A 236 -16.50 5.06 4.87
CA SER A 236 -17.67 5.82 4.43
C SER A 236 -18.97 5.00 4.46
N TYR A 237 -18.87 3.68 4.29
CA TYR A 237 -19.99 2.74 4.22
C TYR A 237 -19.72 1.53 5.13
N GLY A 238 -19.75 1.77 6.44
CA GLY A 238 -19.35 0.80 7.46
C GLY A 238 -20.39 -0.24 7.86
N THR A 239 -21.58 -0.22 7.27
CA THR A 239 -22.68 -1.18 7.52
C THR A 239 -23.14 -1.82 6.21
N SER A 240 -23.70 -3.03 6.28
CA SER A 240 -24.21 -3.70 5.08
C SER A 240 -25.31 -2.86 4.39
N GLU A 241 -26.16 -2.20 5.18
CA GLU A 241 -27.18 -1.27 4.68
C GLU A 241 -26.58 -0.08 3.93
N ALA A 242 -25.52 0.55 4.48
CA ALA A 242 -24.86 1.68 3.82
C ALA A 242 -24.18 1.27 2.51
N ILE A 243 -23.61 0.07 2.45
CA ILE A 243 -23.00 -0.51 1.24
C ILE A 243 -24.07 -0.76 0.17
N ILE A 244 -25.21 -1.35 0.55
CA ILE A 244 -26.34 -1.58 -0.36
C ILE A 244 -26.83 -0.24 -0.90
N GLY A 245 -27.03 0.76 -0.03
CA GLY A 245 -27.46 2.10 -0.41
C GLY A 245 -26.52 2.76 -1.43
N TYR A 246 -25.20 2.63 -1.25
CA TYR A 246 -24.20 3.12 -2.20
C TYR A 246 -24.40 2.55 -3.61
N PHE A 247 -24.53 1.22 -3.73
CA PHE A 247 -24.68 0.58 -5.03
C PHE A 247 -26.07 0.82 -5.65
N MET A 248 -27.12 0.90 -4.83
CA MET A 248 -28.46 1.26 -5.29
C MET A 248 -28.52 2.68 -5.86
N ALA A 249 -27.83 3.63 -5.20
CA ALA A 249 -27.73 5.01 -5.70
C ALA A 249 -27.00 5.08 -7.05
N GLN A 250 -25.97 4.27 -7.27
CA GLN A 250 -25.27 4.22 -8.55
C GLN A 250 -26.10 3.63 -9.70
N VAL A 251 -26.92 2.62 -9.41
CA VAL A 251 -27.84 2.03 -10.40
C VAL A 251 -28.95 3.02 -10.78
N ALA A 252 -29.38 3.89 -9.86
CA ALA A 252 -30.38 4.92 -10.11
C ALA A 252 -29.87 6.13 -10.93
N VAL A 253 -28.55 6.33 -11.02
CA VAL A 253 -27.92 7.52 -11.65
C VAL A 253 -27.47 7.29 -13.10
N GLN A 254 -27.75 6.13 -13.72
CA GLN A 254 -27.54 5.96 -15.17
C GLN A 254 -28.74 6.46 -15.99
N PRO A 255 -28.58 7.62 -16.64
CA PRO A 255 -28.80 7.68 -18.08
C PRO A 255 -27.57 8.24 -18.82
N ALA A 256 -27.52 7.95 -20.12
CA ALA A 256 -26.44 8.31 -21.03
C ALA A 256 -26.12 9.81 -21.06
N SER A 257 -24.82 10.11 -21.05
CA SER A 257 -24.15 11.30 -21.61
C SER A 257 -24.77 12.69 -21.34
N ALA A 258 -24.19 13.45 -20.42
CA ALA A 258 -23.75 14.84 -20.63
C ALA A 258 -23.28 15.48 -19.30
N SER A 259 -22.19 16.23 -19.40
CA SER A 259 -21.70 17.20 -18.42
C SER A 259 -22.78 18.19 -17.97
N ASP A 260 -23.00 18.34 -16.66
CA ASP A 260 -22.80 19.62 -15.94
C ASP A 260 -22.92 19.43 -14.41
N GLY A 261 -22.28 20.31 -13.66
CA GLY A 261 -21.99 20.14 -12.25
C GLY A 261 -23.20 20.18 -11.30
N LEU A 262 -23.18 19.27 -10.31
CA LEU A 262 -23.72 19.53 -8.98
C LEU A 262 -22.74 18.96 -7.95
N ARG A 263 -21.94 19.86 -7.37
CA ARG A 263 -21.10 19.61 -6.22
C ARG A 263 -22.02 19.55 -5.00
N GLN A 264 -22.39 18.35 -4.56
CA GLN A 264 -23.05 18.18 -3.26
C GLN A 264 -22.00 18.02 -2.17
N GLU A 265 -21.96 19.02 -1.31
CA GLU A 265 -21.22 19.06 -0.05
C GLU A 265 -21.72 17.94 0.86
N SER A 266 -21.02 16.81 0.88
CA SER A 266 -21.06 15.94 2.05
C SER A 266 -20.22 16.58 3.15
N THR A 267 -20.83 16.74 4.31
CA THR A 267 -20.29 17.35 5.52
C THR A 267 -18.95 16.75 5.92
N ARG A 268 -17.87 17.34 5.41
CA ARG A 268 -16.47 17.11 5.81
C ARG A 268 -16.20 17.80 7.15
N GLN A 269 -16.78 17.30 8.23
CA GLN A 269 -16.39 17.70 9.57
C GLN A 269 -16.50 16.47 10.46
N ASP A 270 -15.45 15.61 10.44
CA ASP A 270 -14.90 15.03 11.68
C ASP A 270 -13.70 14.07 11.56
N GLN A 271 -13.03 13.94 10.41
CA GLN A 271 -11.77 13.16 10.34
C GLN A 271 -10.73 13.80 9.43
N ALA A 272 -10.37 15.06 9.70
CA ALA A 272 -9.22 15.69 9.08
C ALA A 272 -7.96 15.33 9.88
N VAL A 273 -7.19 14.35 9.42
CA VAL A 273 -5.82 14.12 9.88
C VAL A 273 -4.88 14.82 8.90
N ALA A 274 -4.08 15.76 9.40
CA ALA A 274 -3.07 16.46 8.63
C ALA A 274 -1.70 16.33 9.33
N ILE A 275 -0.70 15.89 8.59
CA ILE A 275 0.71 15.97 9.01
C ILE A 275 1.20 17.36 8.63
N ILE A 276 1.24 18.26 9.61
CA ILE A 276 1.51 19.69 9.40
C ILE A 276 2.99 20.07 9.56
N GLY A 277 3.89 19.11 9.77
CA GLY A 277 5.30 19.40 9.97
C GLY A 277 6.19 18.18 10.14
N MET A 278 7.49 18.43 10.09
CA MET A 278 8.57 17.49 10.39
C MET A 278 9.53 18.19 11.34
N ALA A 279 9.88 17.55 12.45
CA ALA A 279 10.88 18.05 13.39
C ALA A 279 11.94 16.97 13.61
N CYS A 280 13.18 17.39 13.84
CA CYS A 280 14.23 16.50 14.31
C CYS A 280 15.00 17.23 15.42
N ARG A 281 15.49 16.48 16.41
CA ARG A 281 16.39 16.98 17.43
C ARG A 281 17.51 15.96 17.59
N LEU A 282 18.60 16.23 16.88
CA LEU A 282 19.72 15.33 16.75
C LEU A 282 20.95 15.91 17.47
N PRO A 283 22.00 15.11 17.68
CA PRO A 283 23.27 15.59 18.24
C PRO A 283 23.83 16.79 17.47
N GLU A 284 24.76 17.50 18.11
CA GLU A 284 25.44 18.69 17.54
C GLU A 284 24.53 19.86 17.15
N GLY A 285 23.28 19.89 17.65
CA GLY A 285 22.38 21.04 17.50
C GLY A 285 21.60 21.05 16.18
N VAL A 286 21.53 19.90 15.49
CA VAL A 286 20.69 19.71 14.32
C VAL A 286 19.23 19.64 14.76
N ASN A 287 18.47 20.70 14.45
CA ASN A 287 17.08 20.86 14.91
C ASN A 287 16.07 21.02 13.77
N THR A 288 16.51 20.86 12.52
CA THR A 288 15.65 21.02 11.33
C THR A 288 15.94 19.94 10.28
N PRO A 289 14.94 19.50 9.50
CA PRO A 289 15.14 18.50 8.46
C PRO A 289 16.21 18.86 7.43
N ALA A 290 16.34 20.15 7.09
CA ALA A 290 17.37 20.65 6.18
C ALA A 290 18.79 20.50 6.74
N GLN A 291 18.99 20.78 8.03
CA GLN A 291 20.27 20.54 8.70
C GLN A 291 20.59 19.05 8.75
N PHE A 292 19.61 18.21 9.07
CA PHE A 292 19.79 16.76 9.05
C PHE A 292 20.23 16.26 7.67
N TRP A 293 19.62 16.76 6.60
CA TRP A 293 20.00 16.40 5.23
C TRP A 293 21.44 16.82 4.89
N GLN A 294 21.89 17.98 5.36
CA GLN A 294 23.27 18.43 5.18
C GLN A 294 24.28 17.53 5.89
N GLU A 295 23.95 17.06 7.10
CA GLU A 295 24.79 16.13 7.86
C GLU A 295 24.92 14.77 7.16
N LEU A 296 23.82 14.26 6.60
CA LEU A 296 23.83 13.01 5.83
C LEU A 296 24.71 13.13 4.59
N LEU A 297 24.59 14.22 3.83
CA LEU A 297 25.45 14.48 2.66
C LEU A 297 26.93 14.63 3.04
N ALA A 298 27.20 15.18 4.23
CA ALA A 298 28.55 15.35 4.75
C ALA A 298 29.13 14.08 5.40
N ALA A 299 28.36 12.98 5.47
CA ALA A 299 28.72 11.73 6.14
C ALA A 299 29.26 11.94 7.57
N ARG A 300 28.66 12.87 8.32
CA ARG A 300 29.08 13.19 9.69
C ARG A 300 28.45 12.23 10.71
N ASP A 301 29.27 11.78 11.66
CA ASP A 301 28.84 10.96 12.80
C ASP A 301 28.57 11.85 14.01
N GLY A 302 27.30 11.94 14.42
CA GLY A 302 26.88 12.71 15.58
C GLY A 302 26.88 11.92 16.90
N VAL A 303 27.32 10.66 16.92
CA VAL A 303 27.33 9.85 18.14
C VAL A 303 28.40 10.36 19.11
N GLY A 304 27.96 11.05 20.16
CA GLY A 304 28.82 11.61 21.20
C GLY A 304 28.54 11.04 22.59
N ALA A 305 29.40 11.39 23.55
CA ALA A 305 29.20 11.05 24.96
C ALA A 305 27.87 11.63 25.50
N LEU A 306 27.21 10.89 26.39
CA LEU A 306 25.96 11.33 27.01
C LEU A 306 26.18 12.67 27.74
N PRO A 307 25.39 13.73 27.44
CA PRO A 307 25.56 15.02 28.09
C PRO A 307 25.40 14.93 29.61
N ALA A 308 26.28 15.58 30.37
CA ALA A 308 26.34 15.48 31.84
C ALA A 308 25.01 15.81 32.54
N HIS A 309 24.15 16.66 31.94
CA HIS A 309 22.84 17.02 32.47
C HIS A 309 21.76 15.92 32.29
N ARG A 310 22.05 14.82 31.57
CA ARG A 310 21.18 13.65 31.41
C ARG A 310 21.62 12.46 32.27
N GLN A 311 22.67 12.60 33.07
CA GLN A 311 23.01 11.59 34.08
C GLN A 311 21.97 11.68 35.19
N VAL A 312 20.96 10.82 35.13
CA VAL A 312 20.05 10.58 36.25
C VAL A 312 20.84 9.71 37.24
N LEU A 313 21.03 10.22 38.46
CA LEU A 313 21.54 9.46 39.61
C LEU A 313 20.55 8.37 40.03
#